data_AF-A0A4R2JTJ0-F1
#
_entry.id   AF-A0A4R2JTJ0-F1
#
_cell.length_a   1.000
_cell.length_b   1.000
_cell.length_c   1.000
_cell.angle_alpha   90.00
_cell.angle_beta   90.00
_cell.angle_gamma   90.00
#
_symmetry.space_group_name_H-M   'P 1'
#
loop_
_entity.id
_entity.type
_entity.pdbx_description
1 polymer ?
#
loop_
_entity_poly.entity_id
_entity_poly.type
_entity_poly.pdbx_seq_one_letter_code
_entity_poly.pdbx_strand_id
1 'polypeptide(L)'
;MLLIIFLFMLVLLAILNYYIGKTLLYPPVVFSLWWALLLFSLVIAGDIFYEISAETLLIYFMGAFAFSLGGIIPFLVARKNIKSVYTIQKAFEYKSFHKKVINAGLLISLIVLPFFWFKLREIATLSHIDNFWVAIRYETVYGSANLGFFRYFLGVLNLFTIFSYLESLDKISKTDKIKAYFVIVIAIIYNLLLMQRIGIIFLVFAFIGVKFIYEGEINFQFLFKSIAVLVILFGIPAVLLGKGGSIHNSFIENIKGVSKMVALYTLGGAVGFNNVVMNPSRYIGTGFTTFRFFYAVLDRIGLAHYNLPKMVPIYTDTPLPTNVYTIYYTYFLDYGYLGVFILMFIIGIFSSLVFKRAYIKKEKIYIFLYGMVFAGLIISCANEFFFTTVSYWIQAIIFLYIIYRFPKLLLQPVKRCVEGRS
;
A
#
# COMPACT_ATOMS: atom_id res chain seq x y z
N MET A 1 -17.12 -18.65 19.26
CA MET A 1 -17.99 -17.62 19.89
C MET A 1 -17.32 -16.25 19.99
N LEU A 2 -16.12 -16.13 20.59
CA LEU A 2 -15.42 -14.84 20.77
C LEU A 2 -15.15 -14.08 19.46
N LEU A 3 -14.71 -14.80 18.42
CA LEU A 3 -14.43 -14.20 17.12
C LEU A 3 -15.66 -13.50 16.50
N ILE A 4 -16.85 -14.07 16.70
CA ILE A 4 -18.12 -13.48 16.25
C ILE A 4 -18.44 -12.20 17.05
N ILE A 5 -18.19 -12.18 18.36
CA ILE A 5 -18.39 -10.98 19.20
C ILE A 5 -17.52 -9.83 18.69
N PHE A 6 -16.23 -10.07 18.48
CA PHE A 6 -15.30 -9.06 17.98
C PHE A 6 -15.61 -8.61 16.54
N LEU A 7 -16.11 -9.53 15.69
CA LEU A 7 -16.67 -9.18 14.39
C LEU A 7 -17.80 -8.17 14.52
N PHE A 8 -18.79 -8.42 15.39
CA PHE A 8 -19.90 -7.49 15.62
C PHE A 8 -19.43 -6.15 16.19
N MET A 9 -18.45 -6.15 17.10
CA MET A 9 -17.86 -4.91 17.62
C MET A 9 -17.19 -4.07 16.53
N LEU A 10 -16.48 -4.68 15.59
CA LEU A 10 -15.88 -3.97 14.45
C LEU A 10 -16.93 -3.46 13.47
N VAL A 11 -18.02 -4.21 13.22
CA VAL A 11 -19.16 -3.75 12.41
C VAL A 11 -19.83 -2.55 13.07
N LEU A 12 -20.08 -2.61 14.38
CA LEU A 12 -20.65 -1.48 15.13
C LEU A 12 -19.74 -0.26 15.05
N LEU A 13 -18.43 -0.43 15.23
CA LEU A 13 -17.45 0.64 15.09
C LEU A 13 -17.44 1.24 13.68
N ALA A 14 -17.55 0.42 12.63
CA ALA A 14 -17.69 0.89 11.25
C ALA A 14 -18.96 1.71 11.04
N ILE A 15 -20.09 1.29 11.62
CA ILE A 15 -21.36 2.03 11.57
C ILE A 15 -21.21 3.39 12.27
N LEU A 16 -20.63 3.43 13.46
CA LEU A 16 -20.36 4.68 14.19
C LEU A 16 -19.46 5.62 13.36
N ASN A 17 -18.38 5.08 12.79
CA ASN A 17 -17.50 5.84 11.91
C ASN A 17 -18.23 6.35 10.66
N TYR A 18 -19.17 5.58 10.11
CA TYR A 18 -19.98 6.00 8.97
C TYR A 18 -20.88 7.19 9.35
N TYR A 19 -21.46 7.19 10.54
CA TYR A 19 -22.23 8.34 11.02
C TYR A 19 -21.39 9.60 11.20
N ILE A 20 -20.09 9.48 11.48
CA ILE A 20 -19.15 10.60 11.62
C ILE A 20 -18.70 11.09 10.23
N GLY A 21 -18.19 10.19 9.38
CA GLY A 21 -17.63 10.53 8.08
C GLY A 21 -18.66 10.74 6.96
N LYS A 22 -19.88 10.23 7.13
CA LYS A 22 -21.00 10.24 6.15
C LYS A 22 -20.66 9.60 4.80
N THR A 23 -19.65 8.74 4.76
CA THR A 23 -19.23 8.03 3.54
C THR A 23 -18.45 6.78 3.90
N LEU A 24 -18.56 5.74 3.07
CA LEU A 24 -17.79 4.51 3.18
C LEU A 24 -16.30 4.71 2.88
N LEU A 25 -15.94 5.84 2.26
CA LEU A 25 -14.55 6.20 1.96
C LEU A 25 -13.82 6.87 3.14
N TYR A 26 -14.51 7.07 4.26
CA TYR A 26 -13.87 7.60 5.45
C TYR A 26 -12.90 6.54 6.01
N PRO A 27 -11.59 6.85 6.21
CA PRO A 27 -10.59 5.82 6.53
C PRO A 27 -10.94 4.92 7.73
N PRO A 28 -11.51 5.43 8.85
CA PRO A 28 -11.94 4.56 9.93
C PRO A 28 -13.07 3.60 9.56
N VAL A 29 -13.97 3.97 8.64
CA VAL A 29 -14.97 3.03 8.09
C VAL A 29 -14.28 1.94 7.29
N VAL A 30 -13.39 2.33 6.37
CA VAL A 30 -12.63 1.38 5.54
C VAL A 30 -11.86 0.40 6.40
N PHE A 31 -11.14 0.90 7.42
CA PHE A 31 -10.33 0.08 8.30
C PHE A 31 -11.19 -0.88 9.14
N SER A 32 -12.22 -0.38 9.82
CA SER A 32 -13.10 -1.23 10.63
C SER A 32 -13.86 -2.26 9.79
N LEU A 33 -14.36 -1.91 8.60
CA LEU A 33 -15.02 -2.85 7.70
C LEU A 33 -14.05 -3.91 7.15
N TRP A 34 -12.83 -3.51 6.81
CA TRP A 34 -11.82 -4.44 6.33
C TRP A 34 -11.47 -5.47 7.41
N TRP A 35 -11.24 -5.04 8.64
CA TRP A 35 -10.95 -5.95 9.74
C TRP A 35 -12.17 -6.82 10.14
N ALA A 36 -13.39 -6.28 10.04
CA ALA A 36 -14.59 -7.08 10.16
C ALA A 36 -14.66 -8.15 9.06
N LEU A 37 -14.35 -7.81 7.80
CA LEU A 37 -14.34 -8.76 6.69
C LEU A 37 -13.27 -9.86 6.89
N LEU A 38 -12.11 -9.54 7.46
CA LEU A 38 -11.09 -10.52 7.80
C LEU A 38 -11.58 -11.51 8.87
N LEU A 39 -12.20 -11.01 9.95
CA LEU A 39 -12.78 -11.89 10.98
C LEU A 39 -13.91 -12.73 10.41
N PHE A 40 -14.81 -12.14 9.62
CA PHE A 40 -15.86 -12.90 8.93
C PHE A 40 -15.28 -14.00 8.02
N SER A 41 -14.20 -13.70 7.30
CA SER A 41 -13.52 -14.67 6.46
C SER A 41 -12.86 -15.80 7.27
N LEU A 42 -12.38 -15.51 8.48
CA LEU A 42 -11.89 -16.53 9.42
C LEU A 42 -13.03 -17.40 9.96
N VAL A 43 -14.23 -16.85 10.21
CA VAL A 43 -15.42 -17.67 10.55
C VAL A 43 -15.71 -18.67 9.43
N ILE A 44 -15.73 -18.20 8.18
CA ILE A 44 -16.00 -19.05 7.01
C ILE A 44 -14.90 -20.10 6.81
N ALA A 45 -13.64 -19.74 7.09
CA ALA A 45 -12.52 -20.65 6.94
C ALA A 45 -12.57 -21.85 7.91
N GLY A 46 -13.35 -21.77 9.00
CA GLY A 46 -13.45 -22.83 9.99
C GLY A 46 -12.08 -23.26 10.50
N ASP A 47 -11.81 -24.56 10.48
CA ASP A 47 -10.60 -25.17 11.04
C ASP A 47 -9.37 -25.12 10.10
N ILE A 48 -9.46 -24.38 8.97
CA ILE A 48 -8.31 -24.21 8.06
C ILE A 48 -7.15 -23.48 8.75
N PHE A 49 -7.45 -22.63 9.74
CA PHE A 49 -6.46 -21.86 10.48
C PHE A 49 -6.56 -22.15 11.99
N TYR A 50 -5.47 -21.88 12.71
CA TYR A 50 -5.49 -21.94 14.17
C TYR A 50 -6.43 -20.89 14.75
N GLU A 51 -7.02 -21.23 15.90
CA GLU A 51 -7.86 -20.32 16.65
C GLU A 51 -7.06 -19.09 17.12
N ILE A 52 -7.73 -17.94 17.09
CA ILE A 52 -7.17 -16.67 17.56
C ILE A 52 -7.57 -16.45 19.02
N SER A 53 -6.60 -16.14 19.86
CA SER A 53 -6.81 -15.90 21.29
C SER A 53 -7.65 -14.63 21.53
N ALA A 54 -8.30 -14.58 22.69
CA ALA A 54 -9.06 -13.39 23.12
C ALA A 54 -8.17 -12.14 23.19
N GLU A 55 -6.92 -12.32 23.61
CA GLU A 55 -5.91 -11.27 23.71
C GLU A 55 -5.60 -10.65 22.34
N THR A 56 -5.38 -11.50 21.33
CA THR A 56 -5.14 -11.04 19.96
C THR A 56 -6.36 -10.33 19.36
N LEU A 57 -7.56 -10.85 19.60
CA LEU A 57 -8.81 -10.20 19.16
C LEU A 57 -9.00 -8.83 19.82
N LEU A 58 -8.65 -8.71 21.10
CA LEU A 58 -8.65 -7.44 21.83
C LEU A 58 -7.69 -6.43 21.19
N ILE A 59 -6.48 -6.86 20.80
CA ILE A 59 -5.51 -5.99 20.11
C ILE A 59 -6.08 -5.49 18.78
N TYR A 60 -6.76 -6.34 18.00
CA TYR A 60 -7.39 -5.94 16.74
C TYR A 60 -8.47 -4.88 16.93
N PHE A 61 -9.33 -5.08 17.92
CA PHE A 61 -10.36 -4.10 18.23
C PHE A 61 -9.78 -2.82 18.81
N MET A 62 -8.83 -2.91 19.75
CA MET A 62 -8.15 -1.76 20.34
C MET A 62 -7.45 -0.91 19.28
N GLY A 63 -6.77 -1.54 18.33
CA GLY A 63 -6.14 -0.85 17.20
C GLY A 63 -7.16 -0.13 16.30
N ALA A 64 -8.25 -0.80 15.93
CA ALA A 64 -9.33 -0.18 15.14
C ALA A 64 -10.03 0.95 15.89
N PHE A 65 -10.23 0.80 17.20
CA PHE A 65 -10.81 1.81 18.07
C PHE A 65 -9.89 3.04 18.17
N ALA A 66 -8.60 2.84 18.44
CA ALA A 66 -7.62 3.93 18.50
C ALA A 66 -7.49 4.66 17.16
N PHE A 67 -7.47 3.93 16.05
CA PHE A 67 -7.52 4.50 14.70
C PHE A 67 -8.76 5.37 14.48
N SER A 68 -9.91 4.92 14.97
CA SER A 68 -11.17 5.66 14.88
C SER A 68 -11.13 6.94 15.70
N LEU A 69 -10.63 6.89 16.94
CA LEU A 69 -10.44 8.07 17.79
C LEU A 69 -9.52 9.11 17.12
N GLY A 70 -8.39 8.65 16.56
CA GLY A 70 -7.49 9.52 15.81
C GLY A 70 -8.16 10.13 14.58
N GLY A 71 -8.99 9.35 13.90
CA GLY A 71 -9.71 9.79 12.72
C GLY A 71 -10.74 10.90 12.96
N ILE A 72 -11.22 11.07 14.20
CA ILE A 72 -12.20 12.11 14.56
C ILE A 72 -11.52 13.49 14.67
N ILE A 73 -10.25 13.54 15.09
CA ILE A 73 -9.51 14.79 15.36
C ILE A 73 -9.57 15.80 14.19
N PRO A 74 -9.37 15.41 12.91
CA PRO A 74 -9.46 16.35 11.78
C PRO A 74 -10.83 17.00 11.56
N PHE A 75 -11.91 16.43 12.12
CA PHE A 75 -13.24 17.02 12.06
C PHE A 75 -13.50 17.99 13.21
N LEU A 76 -12.91 17.74 14.39
CA LEU A 76 -13.01 18.63 15.55
C LEU A 76 -12.22 19.93 15.35
N VAL A 77 -10.97 19.83 14.90
CA VAL A 77 -10.05 20.97 14.78
C VAL A 77 -10.51 21.98 13.71
N ALA A 78 -11.25 21.52 12.71
CA ALA A 78 -11.47 22.25 11.48
C ALA A 78 -12.88 22.81 11.31
N ARG A 79 -13.70 22.82 12.37
CA ARG A 79 -14.98 23.57 12.38
C ARG A 79 -14.80 25.08 12.19
N LYS A 80 -13.57 25.62 12.28
CA LYS A 80 -13.35 27.08 12.37
C LYS A 80 -12.86 27.84 11.13
N ASN A 81 -12.44 27.22 10.01
CA ASN A 81 -11.97 28.00 8.86
C ASN A 81 -11.99 27.23 7.53
N ILE A 82 -13.11 27.27 6.81
CA ILE A 82 -13.17 26.90 5.40
C ILE A 82 -13.56 28.14 4.59
N LYS A 83 -12.65 29.11 4.55
CA LYS A 83 -12.51 30.00 3.40
C LYS A 83 -11.19 29.67 2.73
N SER A 84 -11.23 28.80 1.72
CA SER A 84 -10.18 28.84 0.70
C SER A 84 -10.80 28.54 -0.66
N VAL A 85 -11.09 29.63 -1.35
CA VAL A 85 -11.38 29.72 -2.77
C VAL A 85 -10.32 28.93 -3.54
N TYR A 86 -10.73 27.86 -4.22
CA TYR A 86 -9.90 27.27 -5.26
C TYR A 86 -10.27 27.97 -6.56
N THR A 87 -9.42 28.88 -7.03
CA THR A 87 -9.59 29.53 -8.33
C THR A 87 -9.42 28.47 -9.41
N ILE A 88 -10.52 28.07 -10.04
CA ILE A 88 -10.62 27.07 -11.14
C ILE A 88 -9.78 27.47 -12.37
N GLN A 89 -9.26 28.69 -12.41
CA GLN A 89 -8.74 29.36 -13.60
C GLN A 89 -7.29 29.00 -14.01
N LYS A 90 -6.66 27.97 -13.41
CA LYS A 90 -5.26 27.57 -13.71
C LYS A 90 -5.08 26.12 -14.21
N ALA A 91 -6.16 25.38 -14.47
CA ALA A 91 -6.08 23.96 -14.82
C ALA A 91 -5.52 23.66 -16.23
N PHE A 92 -5.52 24.63 -17.15
CA PHE A 92 -5.15 24.38 -18.56
C PHE A 92 -3.63 24.39 -18.80
N GLU A 93 -2.87 25.27 -18.14
CA GLU A 93 -1.42 25.42 -18.33
C GLU A 93 -0.62 24.20 -17.83
N TYR A 94 -1.04 23.57 -16.73
CA TYR A 94 -0.31 22.43 -16.15
C TYR A 94 -0.52 21.10 -16.90
N LYS A 95 -1.58 20.97 -17.69
CA LYS A 95 -1.84 19.74 -18.47
C LYS A 95 -0.70 19.45 -19.45
N SER A 96 -0.10 20.47 -20.05
CA SER A 96 1.04 20.30 -20.97
C SER A 96 2.27 19.74 -20.24
N PHE A 97 2.57 20.26 -19.04
CA PHE A 97 3.67 19.76 -18.22
C PHE A 97 3.44 18.30 -17.78
N HIS A 98 2.24 17.96 -17.29
CA HIS A 98 1.94 16.58 -16.88
C HIS A 98 2.08 15.59 -18.04
N LYS A 99 1.66 15.96 -19.26
CA LYS A 99 1.86 15.13 -20.45
C LYS A 99 3.34 14.90 -20.76
N LYS A 100 4.18 15.93 -20.63
CA LYS A 100 5.64 15.79 -20.79
C LYS A 100 6.22 14.85 -19.73
N VAL A 101 5.77 14.95 -18.48
CA VAL A 101 6.18 14.04 -17.40
C VAL A 101 5.75 12.60 -17.72
N ILE A 102 4.53 12.37 -18.19
CA ILE A 102 4.05 11.02 -18.59
C ILE A 102 4.90 10.46 -19.74
N ASN A 103 5.16 11.25 -20.79
CA ASN A 103 5.98 10.80 -21.92
C ASN A 103 7.42 10.48 -21.47
N ALA A 104 8.02 11.35 -20.65
CA ALA A 104 9.39 11.15 -20.16
C ALA A 104 9.48 9.90 -19.27
N GLY A 105 8.56 9.74 -18.31
CA GLY A 105 8.55 8.57 -17.43
C GLY A 105 8.29 7.27 -18.18
N LEU A 106 7.41 7.28 -19.20
CA LEU A 106 7.21 6.12 -20.08
C LEU A 106 8.49 5.76 -20.85
N LEU A 107 9.15 6.74 -21.47
CA LEU A 107 10.40 6.54 -22.20
C LEU A 107 11.51 6.01 -21.28
N ILE A 108 11.71 6.64 -20.11
CA ILE A 108 12.70 6.19 -19.12
C ILE A 108 12.40 4.75 -18.69
N SER A 109 11.13 4.41 -18.45
CA SER A 109 10.75 3.06 -18.03
C SER A 109 11.03 2.00 -19.09
N LEU A 110 10.91 2.35 -20.38
CA LEU A 110 11.28 1.46 -21.48
C LEU A 110 12.79 1.33 -21.63
N ILE A 111 13.54 2.44 -21.52
CA ILE A 111 15.01 2.44 -21.62
C ILE A 111 15.63 1.63 -20.48
N VAL A 112 15.11 1.74 -19.26
CA VAL A 112 15.65 1.03 -18.08
C VAL A 112 15.37 -0.48 -18.12
N LEU A 113 14.36 -0.93 -18.87
CA LEU A 113 13.88 -2.31 -18.82
C LEU A 113 14.92 -3.34 -19.29
N PRO A 114 15.65 -3.14 -20.42
CA PRO A 114 16.76 -4.02 -20.79
C PRO A 114 17.85 -4.12 -19.72
N PHE A 115 18.25 -3.00 -19.12
CA PHE A 115 19.27 -3.00 -18.05
C PHE A 115 18.79 -3.73 -16.81
N PHE A 116 17.51 -3.57 -16.47
CA PHE A 116 16.89 -4.30 -15.38
C PHE A 116 16.91 -5.80 -15.65
N TRP A 117 16.56 -6.22 -16.87
CA TRP A 117 16.62 -7.63 -17.28
C TRP A 117 18.02 -8.22 -17.16
N PHE A 118 19.06 -7.50 -17.60
CA PHE A 118 20.44 -7.93 -17.43
C PHE A 118 20.81 -8.10 -15.95
N LYS A 119 20.40 -7.16 -15.09
CA LYS A 119 20.65 -7.29 -13.65
C LYS A 119 19.95 -8.52 -13.04
N LEU A 120 18.74 -8.85 -13.49
CA LEU A 120 18.03 -10.04 -13.04
C LEU A 120 18.73 -11.33 -13.47
N ARG A 121 19.35 -11.36 -14.66
CA ARG A 121 20.19 -12.50 -15.09
C ARG A 121 21.42 -12.68 -14.22
N GLU A 122 22.13 -11.60 -13.92
CA GLU A 122 23.26 -11.62 -13.00
C GLU A 122 22.84 -12.19 -11.63
N ILE A 123 21.73 -11.70 -11.08
CA ILE A 123 21.21 -12.19 -9.80
C ILE A 123 20.83 -13.67 -9.87
N ALA A 124 20.14 -14.11 -10.93
CA ALA A 124 19.74 -15.50 -11.09
C ALA A 124 20.94 -16.46 -11.10
N THR A 125 22.07 -16.05 -11.69
CA THR A 125 23.28 -16.89 -11.73
C THR A 125 23.96 -17.08 -10.37
N LEU A 126 23.67 -16.22 -9.38
CA LEU A 126 24.27 -16.32 -8.04
C LEU A 126 23.74 -17.52 -7.22
N SER A 127 22.51 -17.95 -7.49
CA SER A 127 21.82 -18.89 -6.59
C SER A 127 22.05 -20.37 -6.93
N HIS A 128 22.65 -20.67 -8.09
CA HIS A 128 22.74 -22.04 -8.64
C HIS A 128 21.39 -22.80 -8.72
N ILE A 129 20.26 -22.08 -8.83
CA ILE A 129 18.92 -22.68 -8.97
C ILE A 129 18.54 -22.63 -10.45
N ASP A 130 18.20 -23.79 -11.02
CA ASP A 130 17.87 -23.90 -12.46
C ASP A 130 16.67 -23.06 -12.88
N ASN A 131 15.66 -22.97 -12.01
CA ASN A 131 14.51 -22.12 -12.27
C ASN A 131 14.85 -20.64 -12.04
N PHE A 132 15.03 -19.91 -13.14
CA PHE A 132 15.35 -18.48 -13.18
C PHE A 132 14.52 -17.62 -12.21
N TRP A 133 13.21 -17.83 -12.13
CA TRP A 133 12.33 -17.02 -11.30
C TRP A 133 12.44 -17.37 -9.81
N VAL A 134 12.65 -18.65 -9.50
CA VAL A 134 12.93 -19.09 -8.14
C VAL A 134 14.30 -18.56 -7.70
N ALA A 135 15.30 -18.61 -8.57
CA ALA A 135 16.64 -18.06 -8.34
C ALA A 135 16.61 -16.59 -7.95
N ILE A 136 15.97 -15.74 -8.77
CA ILE A 136 15.80 -14.31 -8.47
C ILE A 136 15.10 -14.11 -7.14
N ARG A 137 14.01 -14.86 -6.89
CA ARG A 137 13.22 -14.66 -5.67
C ARG A 137 13.99 -15.10 -4.43
N TYR A 138 14.78 -16.16 -4.53
CA TYR A 138 15.64 -16.63 -3.45
C TYR A 138 16.69 -15.58 -3.10
N GLU A 139 17.43 -15.10 -4.10
CA GLU A 139 18.52 -14.14 -3.88
C GLU A 139 18.06 -12.78 -3.41
N THR A 140 16.91 -12.29 -3.90
CA THR A 140 16.38 -10.99 -3.50
C THR A 140 15.71 -10.97 -2.12
N VAL A 141 15.43 -12.14 -1.53
CA VAL A 141 14.76 -12.26 -0.22
C VAL A 141 15.68 -12.83 0.85
N TYR A 142 16.43 -13.89 0.51
CA TYR A 142 17.24 -14.65 1.46
C TYR A 142 18.73 -14.54 1.17
N GLY A 143 19.10 -14.38 -0.10
CA GLY A 143 20.48 -14.28 -0.53
C GLY A 143 21.09 -12.89 -0.31
N SER A 144 22.21 -12.66 -1.01
CA SER A 144 23.02 -11.44 -0.86
C SER A 144 22.78 -10.42 -1.97
N ALA A 145 21.88 -10.74 -2.92
CA ALA A 145 21.68 -9.91 -4.09
C ALA A 145 21.19 -8.50 -3.73
N ASN A 146 21.91 -7.52 -4.28
CA ASN A 146 21.56 -6.12 -4.18
C ASN A 146 21.03 -5.61 -5.53
N LEU A 147 19.76 -5.20 -5.54
CA LEU A 147 19.15 -4.54 -6.70
C LEU A 147 19.70 -3.11 -6.94
N GLY A 148 20.36 -2.52 -5.95
CA GLY A 148 20.98 -1.19 -6.05
C GLY A 148 19.98 -0.13 -6.53
N PHE A 149 20.37 0.61 -7.56
CA PHE A 149 19.54 1.63 -8.21
C PHE A 149 18.14 1.14 -8.57
N PHE A 150 17.99 -0.11 -9.05
CA PHE A 150 16.71 -0.62 -9.52
C PHE A 150 15.67 -0.72 -8.40
N ARG A 151 16.08 -0.92 -7.14
CA ARG A 151 15.15 -0.91 -6.00
C ARG A 151 14.46 0.45 -5.84
N TYR A 152 15.23 1.53 -5.98
CA TYR A 152 14.71 2.90 -5.90
C TYR A 152 13.88 3.25 -7.13
N PHE A 153 14.37 2.85 -8.31
CA PHE A 153 13.64 3.02 -9.57
C PHE A 153 12.24 2.41 -9.51
N LEU A 154 12.08 1.18 -8.97
CA LEU A 154 10.78 0.53 -8.82
C LEU A 154 9.83 1.29 -7.89
N GLY A 155 10.35 1.86 -6.79
CA GLY A 155 9.57 2.74 -5.92
C GLY A 155 9.06 3.97 -6.68
N VAL A 156 9.94 4.67 -7.38
CA VAL A 156 9.57 5.84 -8.19
C VAL A 156 8.62 5.47 -9.33
N LEU A 157 8.82 4.32 -9.97
CA LEU A 157 7.93 3.80 -11.01
C LEU A 157 6.52 3.58 -10.46
N ASN A 158 6.38 2.98 -9.28
CA ASN A 158 5.06 2.79 -8.67
C ASN A 158 4.36 4.14 -8.39
N LEU A 159 5.09 5.13 -7.87
CA LEU A 159 4.55 6.49 -7.67
C LEU A 159 4.15 7.13 -9.00
N PHE A 160 5.00 7.03 -10.01
CA PHE A 160 4.74 7.54 -11.35
C PHE A 160 3.53 6.86 -12.01
N THR A 161 3.31 5.58 -11.76
CA THR A 161 2.15 4.85 -12.27
C THR A 161 0.85 5.31 -11.61
N ILE A 162 0.83 5.53 -10.28
CA ILE A 162 -0.33 6.10 -9.59
C ILE A 162 -0.64 7.51 -10.12
N PHE A 163 0.39 8.31 -10.38
CA PHE A 163 0.24 9.65 -10.96
C PHE A 163 -0.34 9.58 -12.38
N SER A 164 0.21 8.71 -13.23
CA SER A 164 -0.27 8.51 -14.60
C SER A 164 -1.73 8.05 -14.61
N TYR A 165 -2.10 7.16 -13.69
CA TYR A 165 -3.50 6.74 -13.51
C TYR A 165 -4.40 7.89 -13.09
N LEU A 166 -4.03 8.68 -12.07
CA LEU A 166 -4.80 9.84 -11.64
C LEU A 166 -5.01 10.86 -12.77
N GLU A 167 -3.96 11.19 -13.52
CA GLU A 167 -4.09 12.10 -14.66
C GLU A 167 -4.94 11.51 -15.79
N SER A 168 -5.03 10.18 -15.91
CA SER A 168 -5.91 9.52 -16.89
C SER A 168 -7.41 9.66 -16.59
N LEU A 169 -7.77 9.93 -15.33
CA LEU A 169 -9.15 10.16 -14.90
C LEU A 169 -9.67 11.55 -15.31
N ASP A 170 -8.77 12.50 -15.56
CA ASP A 170 -9.15 13.79 -16.12
C ASP A 170 -9.65 13.64 -17.57
N LYS A 171 -10.37 14.67 -18.05
CA LYS A 171 -10.66 14.83 -19.48
C LYS A 171 -9.37 15.16 -20.25
N ILE A 172 -8.62 14.11 -20.60
CA ILE A 172 -7.43 14.13 -21.47
C ILE A 172 -7.71 13.41 -22.80
N SER A 173 -6.82 13.57 -23.77
CA SER A 173 -6.96 12.94 -25.09
C SER A 173 -6.92 11.41 -24.99
N LYS A 174 -7.54 10.71 -25.94
CA LYS A 174 -7.51 9.23 -26.01
C LYS A 174 -6.08 8.69 -26.01
N THR A 175 -5.18 9.37 -26.74
CA THR A 175 -3.75 9.02 -26.82
C THR A 175 -3.05 9.11 -25.46
N ASP A 176 -3.33 10.16 -24.68
CA ASP A 176 -2.73 10.32 -23.36
C ASP A 176 -3.25 9.26 -22.36
N LYS A 177 -4.52 8.85 -22.47
CA LYS A 177 -5.06 7.73 -21.68
C LYS A 177 -4.36 6.41 -22.02
N ILE A 178 -4.18 6.14 -23.32
CA ILE A 178 -3.46 4.94 -23.78
C ILE A 178 -2.04 4.90 -23.20
N LYS A 179 -1.33 6.02 -23.22
CA LYS A 179 0.02 6.13 -22.63
C LYS A 179 0.02 5.84 -21.13
N ALA A 180 -0.95 6.37 -20.37
CA ALA A 180 -1.08 6.07 -18.95
C ALA A 180 -1.32 4.57 -18.69
N TYR A 181 -2.13 3.91 -19.51
CA TYR A 181 -2.30 2.46 -19.44
C TYR A 181 -1.02 1.68 -19.79
N PHE A 182 -0.24 2.14 -20.76
CA PHE A 182 1.08 1.55 -21.04
C PHE A 182 2.02 1.65 -19.84
N VAL A 183 2.04 2.78 -19.11
CA VAL A 183 2.82 2.91 -17.87
C VAL A 183 2.38 1.87 -16.82
N ILE A 184 1.07 1.63 -16.68
CA ILE A 184 0.55 0.60 -15.77
C ILE A 184 1.02 -0.79 -16.18
N VAL A 185 0.92 -1.13 -17.47
CA VAL A 185 1.38 -2.43 -17.99
C VAL A 185 2.88 -2.62 -17.74
N ILE A 186 3.70 -1.59 -18.01
CA ILE A 186 5.14 -1.65 -17.77
C ILE A 186 5.44 -1.86 -16.29
N ALA A 187 4.79 -1.11 -15.38
CA ALA A 187 4.98 -1.29 -13.94
C ALA A 187 4.59 -2.71 -13.47
N ILE A 188 3.53 -3.29 -14.03
CA ILE A 188 3.17 -4.69 -13.77
C ILE A 188 4.27 -5.64 -14.26
N ILE A 189 4.81 -5.44 -15.46
CA ILE A 189 5.92 -6.24 -15.99
C ILE A 189 7.11 -6.20 -15.02
N TYR A 190 7.55 -5.01 -14.60
CA TYR A 190 8.66 -4.86 -13.64
C TYR A 190 8.43 -5.65 -12.34
N ASN A 191 7.22 -5.60 -11.78
CA ASN A 191 6.91 -6.33 -10.55
C ASN A 191 6.82 -7.86 -10.77
N LEU A 192 6.28 -8.29 -11.92
CA LEU A 192 6.23 -9.71 -12.30
C LEU A 192 7.62 -10.28 -12.53
N LEU A 193 8.54 -9.53 -13.13
CA LEU A 193 9.94 -9.94 -13.32
C LEU A 193 10.67 -10.22 -11.99
N LEU A 194 10.30 -9.53 -10.91
CA LEU A 194 10.82 -9.82 -9.56
C LEU A 194 10.03 -10.88 -8.80
N MET A 195 8.93 -11.37 -9.39
CA MET A 195 7.95 -12.21 -8.72
C MET A 195 7.45 -11.61 -7.39
N GLN A 196 7.42 -10.27 -7.31
CA GLN A 196 7.00 -9.53 -6.11
C GLN A 196 5.51 -9.23 -6.17
N ARG A 197 4.75 -9.86 -5.26
CA ARG A 197 3.28 -9.74 -5.21
C ARG A 197 2.83 -8.43 -4.55
N ILE A 198 3.56 -7.96 -3.54
CA ILE A 198 3.15 -6.82 -2.72
C ILE A 198 3.09 -5.50 -3.52
N GLY A 199 3.99 -5.29 -4.48
CA GLY A 199 3.98 -4.10 -5.33
C GLY A 199 2.74 -4.04 -6.24
N ILE A 200 2.34 -5.19 -6.81
CA ILE A 200 1.12 -5.29 -7.62
C ILE A 200 -0.12 -5.06 -6.75
N ILE A 201 -0.21 -5.73 -5.60
CA ILE A 201 -1.31 -5.56 -4.63
C ILE A 201 -1.44 -4.08 -4.24
N PHE A 202 -0.32 -3.43 -3.93
CA PHE A 202 -0.27 -2.01 -3.59
C PHE A 202 -0.80 -1.12 -4.73
N LEU A 203 -0.33 -1.32 -5.97
CA LEU A 203 -0.79 -0.54 -7.12
C LEU A 203 -2.29 -0.70 -7.38
N VAL A 204 -2.81 -1.93 -7.35
CA VAL A 204 -4.23 -2.20 -7.59
C VAL A 204 -5.10 -1.50 -6.55
N PHE A 205 -4.79 -1.65 -5.26
CA PHE A 205 -5.56 -0.97 -4.22
C PHE A 205 -5.36 0.54 -4.23
N ALA A 206 -4.18 1.04 -4.62
CA ALA A 206 -3.97 2.46 -4.80
C ALA A 206 -4.85 3.03 -5.93
N PHE A 207 -5.00 2.33 -7.06
CA PHE A 207 -5.90 2.74 -8.14
C PHE A 207 -7.37 2.72 -7.70
N ILE A 208 -7.79 1.69 -6.95
CA ILE A 208 -9.15 1.63 -6.37
C ILE A 208 -9.39 2.85 -5.47
N GLY A 209 -8.47 3.12 -4.53
CA GLY A 209 -8.57 4.26 -3.62
C GLY A 209 -8.60 5.60 -4.34
N VAL A 210 -7.72 5.79 -5.35
CA VAL A 210 -7.71 6.99 -6.20
C VAL A 210 -9.04 7.16 -6.93
N LYS A 211 -9.53 6.11 -7.60
CA LYS A 211 -10.78 6.19 -8.37
C LYS A 211 -11.96 6.52 -7.47
N PHE A 212 -12.11 5.80 -6.36
CA PHE A 212 -13.23 6.00 -5.43
C PHE A 212 -13.23 7.40 -4.83
N ILE A 213 -12.07 7.92 -4.39
CA ILE A 213 -12.02 9.26 -3.80
C ILE A 213 -12.19 10.37 -4.84
N TYR A 214 -11.71 10.14 -6.07
CA TYR A 214 -11.86 11.05 -7.20
C TYR A 214 -13.35 11.17 -7.57
N GLU A 215 -14.02 10.05 -7.83
CA GLU A 215 -15.46 9.98 -8.18
C GLU A 215 -16.35 10.36 -6.97
N GLY A 216 -15.89 10.08 -5.75
CA GLY A 216 -16.61 10.35 -4.51
C GLY A 216 -17.55 9.23 -4.07
N GLU A 217 -17.58 8.12 -4.81
CA GLU A 217 -18.46 6.96 -4.61
C GLU A 217 -17.71 5.65 -4.87
N ILE A 218 -18.29 4.53 -4.40
CA ILE A 218 -17.73 3.19 -4.62
C ILE A 218 -18.26 2.63 -5.93
N ASN A 219 -17.35 2.40 -6.87
CA ASN A 219 -17.66 1.71 -8.12
C ASN A 219 -17.40 0.20 -7.99
N PHE A 220 -18.45 -0.57 -7.66
CA PHE A 220 -18.35 -2.02 -7.47
C PHE A 220 -17.92 -2.77 -8.72
N GLN A 221 -18.33 -2.34 -9.92
CA GLN A 221 -17.90 -2.98 -11.16
C GLN A 221 -16.39 -2.86 -11.35
N PHE A 222 -15.82 -1.69 -11.09
CA PHE A 222 -14.38 -1.49 -11.12
C PHE A 222 -13.65 -2.28 -10.03
N LEU A 223 -14.23 -2.35 -8.82
CA LEU A 223 -13.69 -3.15 -7.73
C LEU A 223 -13.55 -4.61 -8.12
N PHE A 224 -14.64 -5.25 -8.58
CA PHE A 224 -14.63 -6.67 -8.96
C PHE A 224 -13.69 -6.93 -10.13
N LYS A 225 -13.65 -6.06 -11.15
CA LYS A 225 -12.67 -6.18 -12.25
C LYS A 225 -11.23 -6.08 -11.74
N SER A 226 -10.95 -5.16 -10.83
CA SER A 226 -9.61 -4.99 -10.24
C SER A 226 -9.20 -6.18 -9.39
N ILE A 227 -10.11 -6.73 -8.59
CA ILE A 227 -9.87 -7.95 -7.80
C ILE A 227 -9.65 -9.16 -8.72
N ALA A 228 -10.42 -9.30 -9.80
CA ALA A 228 -10.22 -10.38 -10.76
C ALA A 228 -8.83 -10.32 -11.42
N VAL A 229 -8.41 -9.12 -11.85
CA VAL A 229 -7.05 -8.89 -12.36
C VAL A 229 -6.01 -9.23 -11.30
N LEU A 230 -6.23 -8.83 -10.04
CA LEU A 230 -5.31 -9.15 -8.94
C LEU A 230 -5.17 -10.65 -8.72
N VAL A 231 -6.26 -11.41 -8.74
CA VAL A 231 -6.24 -12.88 -8.59
C VAL A 231 -5.43 -13.52 -9.72
N ILE A 232 -5.58 -13.06 -10.96
CA ILE A 232 -4.79 -13.55 -12.10
C ILE A 232 -3.30 -13.25 -11.89
N LEU A 233 -2.97 -11.98 -11.57
CA LEU A 233 -1.58 -11.54 -11.36
C LEU A 233 -0.94 -12.18 -10.12
N PHE A 234 -1.73 -12.63 -9.15
CA PHE A 234 -1.27 -13.37 -7.97
C PHE A 234 -1.10 -14.86 -8.27
N GLY A 235 -2.01 -15.45 -9.06
CA GLY A 235 -2.02 -16.86 -9.43
C GLY A 235 -0.87 -17.24 -10.36
N ILE A 236 -0.52 -16.40 -11.34
CA ILE A 236 0.56 -16.69 -12.28
C ILE A 236 1.91 -16.91 -11.55
N PRO A 237 2.42 -15.98 -10.72
CA PRO A 237 3.63 -16.22 -9.92
C PRO A 237 3.49 -17.35 -8.91
N ALA A 238 2.28 -17.65 -8.43
CA ALA A 238 2.05 -18.77 -7.53
C ALA A 238 2.32 -20.11 -8.21
N VAL A 239 1.76 -20.32 -9.40
CA VAL A 239 1.97 -21.54 -10.21
C VAL A 239 3.42 -21.62 -10.71
N LEU A 240 3.99 -20.52 -11.24
CA LEU A 240 5.35 -20.52 -11.77
C LEU A 240 6.43 -20.79 -10.72
N LEU A 241 6.18 -20.42 -9.46
CA LEU A 241 7.11 -20.65 -8.35
C LEU A 241 6.85 -21.99 -7.62
N GLY A 242 5.92 -22.82 -8.08
CA GLY A 242 5.55 -24.04 -7.35
C GLY A 242 4.82 -23.78 -6.02
N LYS A 243 4.36 -22.54 -5.79
CA LYS A 243 3.78 -22.08 -4.52
C LYS A 243 2.26 -22.10 -4.61
N GLY A 244 1.67 -23.28 -4.39
CA GLY A 244 0.23 -23.50 -4.48
C GLY A 244 -0.24 -23.89 -5.87
N GLY A 245 0.62 -24.46 -6.71
CA GLY A 245 0.28 -24.93 -8.04
C GLY A 245 1.54 -25.35 -8.79
N SER A 246 1.37 -25.99 -9.93
CA SER A 246 2.44 -26.41 -10.83
C SER A 246 1.95 -26.36 -12.28
N ILE A 247 2.87 -26.14 -13.21
CA ILE A 247 2.58 -26.20 -14.66
C ILE A 247 2.12 -27.62 -15.05
N HIS A 248 2.51 -28.63 -14.27
CA HIS A 248 2.12 -30.02 -14.47
C HIS A 248 0.77 -30.39 -13.84
N ASN A 249 0.21 -29.52 -12.98
CA ASN A 249 -1.08 -29.78 -12.35
C ASN A 249 -2.22 -29.47 -13.33
N SER A 250 -3.36 -30.15 -13.12
CA SER A 250 -4.60 -29.80 -13.80
C SER A 250 -5.06 -28.38 -13.44
N PHE A 251 -5.91 -27.80 -14.28
CA PHE A 251 -6.48 -26.46 -14.04
C PHE A 251 -7.21 -26.38 -12.69
N ILE A 252 -7.97 -27.41 -12.33
CA ILE A 252 -8.75 -27.46 -11.08
C ILE A 252 -7.82 -27.54 -9.87
N GLU A 253 -6.73 -28.32 -9.94
CA GLU A 253 -5.73 -28.39 -8.87
C GLU A 253 -5.02 -27.05 -8.67
N ASN A 254 -4.68 -26.37 -9.77
CA ASN A 254 -4.09 -25.04 -9.70
C ASN A 254 -5.07 -24.02 -9.09
N ILE A 255 -6.37 -24.07 -9.41
CA ILE A 255 -7.37 -23.21 -8.75
C ILE A 255 -7.41 -23.47 -7.25
N LYS A 256 -7.46 -24.73 -6.81
CA LYS A 256 -7.50 -25.09 -5.38
C LYS A 256 -6.24 -24.63 -4.63
N GLY A 257 -5.08 -24.79 -5.24
CA GLY A 257 -3.84 -24.37 -4.62
C GLY A 257 -3.70 -22.84 -4.58
N VAL A 258 -4.08 -22.12 -5.65
CA VAL A 258 -4.09 -20.65 -5.66
C VAL A 258 -5.09 -20.09 -4.66
N SER A 259 -6.28 -20.68 -4.52
CA SER A 259 -7.27 -20.22 -3.52
C SER A 259 -6.74 -20.38 -2.09
N LYS A 260 -6.06 -21.50 -1.78
CA LYS A 260 -5.37 -21.71 -0.50
C LYS A 260 -4.30 -20.65 -0.25
N MET A 261 -3.53 -20.27 -1.28
CA MET A 261 -2.53 -19.22 -1.16
C MET A 261 -3.15 -17.84 -0.97
N VAL A 262 -4.26 -17.52 -1.65
CA VAL A 262 -4.99 -16.27 -1.44
C VAL A 262 -5.52 -16.19 -0.01
N ALA A 263 -6.10 -17.28 0.51
CA ALA A 263 -6.52 -17.37 1.91
C ALA A 263 -5.33 -17.18 2.86
N LEU A 264 -4.19 -17.85 2.63
CA LEU A 264 -2.99 -17.72 3.46
C LEU A 264 -2.44 -16.29 3.49
N TYR A 265 -2.39 -15.60 2.35
CA TYR A 265 -1.88 -14.22 2.30
C TYR A 265 -2.88 -13.18 2.83
N THR A 266 -4.18 -13.50 2.84
CA THR A 266 -5.22 -12.59 3.35
C THR A 266 -5.43 -12.76 4.85
N LEU A 267 -5.47 -14.01 5.33
CA LEU A 267 -5.83 -14.37 6.71
C LEU A 267 -4.65 -14.86 7.54
N GLY A 268 -3.63 -15.44 6.91
CA GLY A 268 -2.47 -16.00 7.61
C GLY A 268 -1.68 -14.95 8.39
N GLY A 269 -1.68 -13.68 7.98
CA GLY A 269 -1.07 -12.61 8.78
C GLY A 269 -1.77 -12.41 10.13
N ALA A 270 -3.10 -12.47 10.17
CA ALA A 270 -3.88 -12.36 11.40
C ALA A 270 -3.68 -13.56 12.33
N VAL A 271 -3.54 -14.76 11.77
CA VAL A 271 -3.26 -15.96 12.56
C VAL A 271 -1.80 -15.99 13.00
N GLY A 272 -0.88 -15.53 12.16
CA GLY A 272 0.55 -15.45 12.45
C GLY A 272 0.84 -14.46 13.58
N PHE A 273 0.15 -13.32 13.59
CA PHE A 273 0.23 -12.37 14.70
C PHE A 273 -0.27 -12.95 16.03
N ASN A 274 -1.26 -13.87 16.01
CA ASN A 274 -1.67 -14.56 17.23
C ASN A 274 -0.52 -15.33 17.89
N ASN A 275 0.34 -15.98 17.09
CA ASN A 275 1.51 -16.67 17.64
C ASN A 275 2.50 -15.72 18.30
N VAL A 276 2.59 -14.47 17.83
CA VAL A 276 3.45 -13.44 18.41
C VAL A 276 2.94 -13.04 19.79
N VAL A 277 1.63 -12.86 19.92
CA VAL A 277 0.97 -12.54 21.20
C VAL A 277 1.07 -13.70 22.18
N MET A 278 0.85 -14.94 21.72
CA MET A 278 0.83 -16.12 22.58
C MET A 278 2.22 -16.64 22.94
N ASN A 279 3.24 -16.38 22.11
CA ASN A 279 4.60 -16.86 22.31
C ASN A 279 5.63 -15.73 22.13
N PRO A 280 5.54 -14.63 22.89
CA PRO A 280 6.35 -13.43 22.67
C PRO A 280 7.85 -13.71 22.82
N SER A 281 8.27 -14.68 23.63
CA SER A 281 9.67 -15.06 23.80
C SER A 281 10.35 -15.59 22.52
N ARG A 282 9.57 -16.06 21.53
CA ARG A 282 10.10 -16.48 20.22
C ARG A 282 10.42 -15.28 19.30
N TYR A 283 9.92 -14.10 19.63
CA TYR A 283 10.04 -12.90 18.81
C TYR A 283 10.77 -11.83 19.61
N ILE A 284 11.93 -11.40 19.11
CA ILE A 284 12.71 -10.36 19.80
C ILE A 284 12.22 -9.00 19.33
N GLY A 285 11.52 -8.27 20.22
CA GLY A 285 11.31 -6.84 20.08
C GLY A 285 12.61 -6.09 20.26
N THR A 286 13.04 -5.39 19.21
CA THR A 286 14.28 -4.60 19.25
C THR A 286 14.00 -3.13 19.52
N GLY A 287 12.74 -2.68 19.48
CA GLY A 287 12.37 -1.27 19.52
C GLY A 287 12.67 -0.54 18.20
N PHE A 288 13.35 -1.20 17.26
CA PHE A 288 13.89 -0.59 16.05
C PHE A 288 13.06 -0.88 14.80
N THR A 289 12.09 -1.79 14.86
CA THR A 289 11.41 -2.27 13.66
C THR A 289 10.39 -1.26 13.15
N THR A 290 9.53 -0.73 14.03
CA THR A 290 8.53 0.28 13.68
C THR A 290 9.19 1.56 13.14
N PHE A 291 10.18 2.10 13.84
CA PHE A 291 10.85 3.36 13.49
C PHE A 291 12.18 3.17 12.75
N ARG A 292 12.34 2.02 12.06
CA ARG A 292 13.60 1.63 11.40
C ARG A 292 14.19 2.73 10.52
N PHE A 293 13.34 3.47 9.79
CA PHE A 293 13.79 4.55 8.93
C PHE A 293 14.67 5.56 9.69
N PHE A 294 14.23 6.01 10.87
CA PHE A 294 14.95 7.00 11.65
C PHE A 294 16.26 6.44 12.19
N TYR A 295 16.24 5.21 12.72
CA TYR A 295 17.48 4.55 13.18
C TYR A 295 18.48 4.32 12.04
N ALA A 296 18.01 3.94 10.84
CA ALA A 296 18.86 3.79 9.67
C ALA A 296 19.47 5.11 9.20
N VAL A 297 18.74 6.22 9.31
CA VAL A 297 19.28 7.55 9.00
C VAL A 297 20.37 7.91 10.00
N LEU A 298 20.10 7.79 11.31
CA LEU A 298 21.05 8.09 12.39
C LEU A 298 22.34 7.27 12.27
N ASP A 299 22.20 5.98 11.95
CA ASP A 299 23.33 5.07 11.70
C ASP A 299 24.18 5.53 10.50
N ARG A 300 23.52 5.87 9.38
CA ARG A 300 24.22 6.29 8.15
C ARG A 300 24.93 7.63 8.25
N ILE A 301 24.41 8.57 9.05
CA ILE A 301 25.06 9.87 9.26
C ILE A 301 26.06 9.85 10.41
N GLY A 302 26.31 8.68 11.02
CA GLY A 302 27.33 8.50 12.06
C GLY A 302 26.96 9.10 13.42
N LEU A 303 25.68 9.42 13.66
CA LEU A 303 25.22 9.93 14.97
C LEU A 303 25.00 8.81 15.99
N ALA A 304 24.81 7.58 15.52
CA ALA A 304 24.69 6.38 16.35
C ALA A 304 25.13 5.16 15.54
N HIS A 305 25.29 4.00 16.20
CA HIS A 305 25.57 2.74 15.53
C HIS A 305 24.52 1.71 15.94
N TYR A 306 23.59 1.41 15.04
CA TYR A 306 22.47 0.51 15.32
C TYR A 306 22.60 -0.78 14.50
N ASN A 307 22.57 -1.92 15.19
CA ASN A 307 22.43 -3.21 14.52
C ASN A 307 20.96 -3.45 14.16
N LEU A 308 20.54 -2.94 13.00
CA LEU A 308 19.15 -3.02 12.58
C LEU A 308 18.77 -4.47 12.19
N PRO A 309 17.63 -5.00 12.69
CA PRO A 309 17.21 -6.37 12.40
C PRO A 309 16.97 -6.60 10.90
N LYS A 310 16.86 -7.84 10.42
CA LYS A 310 16.44 -8.08 9.02
C LYS A 310 14.97 -7.65 8.83
N MET A 311 14.64 -7.15 7.65
CA MET A 311 13.25 -6.73 7.32
C MET A 311 12.30 -7.92 7.10
N VAL A 312 12.83 -9.11 6.79
CA VAL A 312 12.02 -10.31 6.57
C VAL A 312 11.70 -10.92 7.94
N PRO A 313 10.43 -10.98 8.35
CA PRO A 313 10.05 -11.61 9.60
C PRO A 313 10.35 -13.11 9.62
N ILE A 314 10.49 -13.68 10.81
CA ILE A 314 10.64 -15.13 10.97
C ILE A 314 9.34 -15.85 10.57
N TYR A 315 9.47 -17.08 10.08
CA TYR A 315 8.32 -17.92 9.75
C TYR A 315 7.60 -18.39 11.03
N THR A 316 6.28 -18.50 10.94
CA THR A 316 5.42 -19.10 11.97
C THR A 316 4.36 -19.98 11.32
N ASP A 317 3.92 -21.00 12.04
CA ASP A 317 2.90 -21.92 11.55
C ASP A 317 1.49 -21.34 11.71
N THR A 318 0.75 -21.33 10.61
CA THR A 318 -0.67 -20.95 10.54
C THR A 318 -1.44 -21.97 9.70
N PRO A 319 -1.55 -23.21 10.20
CA PRO A 319 -1.45 -24.50 9.47
C PRO A 319 -0.53 -24.65 8.25
N LEU A 320 -0.26 -23.58 7.50
CA LEU A 320 0.84 -23.47 6.57
C LEU A 320 1.83 -22.42 7.08
N PRO A 321 3.16 -22.64 6.92
CA PRO A 321 4.15 -21.65 7.33
C PRO A 321 3.97 -20.32 6.59
N THR A 322 4.01 -19.23 7.34
CA THR A 322 3.96 -17.87 6.81
C THR A 322 4.95 -16.95 7.54
N ASN A 323 5.47 -15.96 6.84
CA ASN A 323 6.26 -14.86 7.40
C ASN A 323 5.59 -13.50 7.20
N VAL A 324 4.28 -13.56 6.95
CA VAL A 324 3.40 -12.41 6.77
C VAL A 324 2.75 -12.15 8.11
N TYR A 325 2.72 -10.89 8.52
CA TYR A 325 2.10 -10.48 9.78
C TYR A 325 1.30 -9.19 9.57
N THR A 326 0.32 -8.97 10.44
CA THR A 326 -0.52 -7.76 10.38
C THR A 326 0.27 -6.50 10.70
N ILE A 327 -0.33 -5.34 10.44
CA ILE A 327 0.16 -4.03 10.86
C ILE A 327 0.52 -3.99 12.36
N TYR A 328 -0.17 -4.76 13.20
CA TYR A 328 0.03 -4.79 14.65
C TYR A 328 1.34 -5.45 15.06
N TYR A 329 1.94 -6.27 14.21
CA TYR A 329 3.15 -7.01 14.51
C TYR A 329 4.26 -6.15 15.06
N THR A 330 4.68 -5.13 14.30
CA THR A 330 5.82 -4.31 14.72
C THR A 330 5.48 -3.43 15.92
N TYR A 331 4.23 -2.95 16.00
CA TYR A 331 3.79 -2.04 17.07
C TYR A 331 3.74 -2.74 18.41
N PHE A 332 3.16 -3.94 18.42
CA PHE A 332 3.07 -4.76 19.61
C PHE A 332 4.43 -5.32 20.01
N LEU A 333 5.23 -5.77 19.03
CA LEU A 333 6.53 -6.35 19.31
C LEU A 333 7.51 -5.33 19.89
N ASP A 334 7.51 -4.09 19.40
CA ASP A 334 8.41 -3.04 19.89
C ASP A 334 7.88 -2.31 21.14
N TYR A 335 6.55 -2.18 21.31
CA TYR A 335 5.95 -1.27 22.31
C TYR A 335 4.68 -1.82 23.00
N GLY A 336 4.34 -3.09 22.80
CA GLY A 336 3.17 -3.74 23.40
C GLY A 336 1.84 -3.07 23.06
N TYR A 337 0.89 -3.17 23.99
CA TYR A 337 -0.45 -2.59 23.85
C TYR A 337 -0.45 -1.08 23.64
N LEU A 338 0.41 -0.38 24.37
CA LEU A 338 0.51 1.08 24.29
C LEU A 338 1.00 1.51 22.89
N GLY A 339 1.96 0.78 22.34
CA GLY A 339 2.41 0.92 20.96
C GLY A 339 1.28 0.83 19.96
N VAL A 340 0.51 -0.26 20.02
CA VAL A 340 -0.64 -0.48 19.15
C VAL A 340 -1.62 0.70 19.25
N PHE A 341 -1.99 1.12 20.46
CA PHE A 341 -2.96 2.20 20.65
C PHE A 341 -2.44 3.53 20.08
N ILE A 342 -1.25 3.97 20.49
CA ILE A 342 -0.69 5.28 20.10
C ILE A 342 -0.43 5.34 18.59
N LEU A 343 0.19 4.31 18.02
CA LEU A 343 0.58 4.32 16.60
C LEU A 343 -0.65 4.25 15.70
N MET A 344 -1.64 3.43 16.05
CA MET A 344 -2.90 3.38 15.30
C MET A 344 -3.68 4.69 15.41
N PHE A 345 -3.67 5.34 16.57
CA PHE A 345 -4.25 6.68 16.74
C PHE A 345 -3.58 7.71 15.82
N ILE A 346 -2.25 7.73 15.75
CA ILE A 346 -1.50 8.62 14.84
C ILE A 346 -1.85 8.34 13.37
N ILE A 347 -1.92 7.08 12.97
CA ILE A 347 -2.30 6.70 11.61
C ILE A 347 -3.76 7.12 11.31
N GLY A 348 -4.66 7.00 12.29
CA GLY A 348 -6.03 7.49 12.19
C GLY A 348 -6.11 8.99 11.90
N ILE A 349 -5.32 9.80 12.61
CA ILE A 349 -5.19 11.24 12.36
C ILE A 349 -4.67 11.49 10.95
N PHE A 350 -3.52 10.90 10.60
CA PHE A 350 -2.88 11.10 9.31
C PHE A 350 -3.80 10.74 8.14
N SER A 351 -4.38 9.54 8.18
CA SER A 351 -5.29 9.03 7.15
C SER A 351 -6.50 9.94 6.97
N SER A 352 -7.08 10.41 8.08
CA SER A 352 -8.26 11.27 8.04
C SER A 352 -7.95 12.71 7.60
N LEU A 353 -6.75 13.23 7.88
CA LEU A 353 -6.28 14.50 7.32
C LEU A 353 -6.13 14.43 5.79
N VAL A 354 -5.53 13.34 5.30
CA VAL A 354 -5.38 13.08 3.87
C VAL A 354 -6.75 12.96 3.21
N PHE A 355 -7.61 12.09 3.76
CA PHE A 355 -9.00 11.92 3.30
C PHE A 355 -9.75 13.24 3.21
N LYS A 356 -9.66 14.09 4.25
CA LYS A 356 -10.39 15.35 4.27
C LYS A 356 -10.00 16.28 3.11
N ARG A 357 -8.70 16.41 2.83
CA ARG A 357 -8.22 17.23 1.71
C ARG A 357 -8.50 16.58 0.35
N ALA A 358 -8.49 15.24 0.29
CA ALA A 358 -8.81 14.50 -0.92
C ALA A 358 -10.31 14.56 -1.28
N TYR A 359 -11.19 14.30 -0.31
CA TYR A 359 -12.64 14.17 -0.52
C TYR A 359 -13.34 15.53 -0.55
N ILE A 360 -13.07 16.40 0.43
CA ILE A 360 -13.78 17.68 0.58
C ILE A 360 -13.17 18.75 -0.34
N LYS A 361 -11.84 18.87 -0.35
CA LYS A 361 -11.15 19.90 -1.14
C LYS A 361 -10.80 19.46 -2.56
N LYS A 362 -10.91 18.17 -2.88
CA LYS A 362 -10.58 17.58 -4.19
C LYS A 362 -9.17 17.97 -4.69
N GLU A 363 -8.22 18.08 -3.75
CA GLU A 363 -6.83 18.41 -4.08
C GLU A 363 -6.11 17.16 -4.64
N LYS A 364 -5.60 17.23 -5.88
CA LYS A 364 -4.95 16.09 -6.57
C LYS A 364 -3.85 15.40 -5.77
N ILE A 365 -2.99 16.17 -5.08
CA ILE A 365 -1.93 15.62 -4.21
C ILE A 365 -2.55 14.70 -3.14
N TYR A 366 -3.65 15.13 -2.52
CA TYR A 366 -4.30 14.35 -1.48
C TYR A 366 -5.14 13.20 -2.03
N ILE A 367 -5.69 13.31 -3.24
CA ILE A 367 -6.32 12.19 -3.95
C ILE A 367 -5.30 11.07 -4.19
N PHE A 368 -4.10 11.43 -4.66
CA PHE A 368 -2.99 10.49 -4.82
C PHE A 368 -2.61 9.84 -3.48
N LEU A 369 -2.34 10.66 -2.46
CA LEU A 369 -1.93 10.17 -1.14
C LEU A 369 -3.03 9.31 -0.51
N TYR A 370 -4.30 9.63 -0.72
CA TYR A 370 -5.42 8.82 -0.26
C TYR A 370 -5.42 7.44 -0.93
N GLY A 371 -5.08 7.34 -2.21
CA GLY A 371 -4.86 6.04 -2.87
C GLY A 371 -3.83 5.19 -2.12
N MET A 372 -2.68 5.78 -1.76
CA MET A 372 -1.66 5.09 -0.97
C MET A 372 -2.16 4.70 0.43
N VAL A 373 -2.89 5.60 1.11
CA VAL A 373 -3.51 5.32 2.43
C VAL A 373 -4.45 4.13 2.29
N PHE A 374 -5.37 4.16 1.32
CA PHE A 374 -6.32 3.08 1.07
C PHE A 374 -5.60 1.75 0.84
N ALA A 375 -4.56 1.73 0.00
CA ALA A 375 -3.74 0.53 -0.21
C ALA A 375 -3.09 0.03 1.10
N GLY A 376 -2.52 0.94 1.90
CA GLY A 376 -1.93 0.61 3.20
C GLY A 376 -2.95 0.03 4.19
N LEU A 377 -4.19 0.55 4.20
CA LEU A 377 -5.26 0.02 5.04
C LEU A 377 -5.68 -1.39 4.65
N ILE A 378 -5.82 -1.68 3.34
CA ILE A 378 -6.18 -3.02 2.89
C ILE A 378 -5.02 -4.01 3.11
N ILE A 379 -3.78 -3.59 2.85
CA ILE A 379 -2.58 -4.42 3.08
C ILE A 379 -2.30 -4.64 4.57
N SER A 380 -2.95 -3.91 5.49
CA SER A 380 -2.73 -4.02 6.94
C SER A 380 -2.95 -5.41 7.54
N CYS A 381 -3.61 -6.32 6.83
CA CYS A 381 -3.73 -7.73 7.23
C CYS A 381 -2.43 -8.53 7.05
N ALA A 382 -1.52 -8.04 6.21
CA ALA A 382 -0.35 -8.75 5.72
C ALA A 382 0.95 -7.96 5.82
N ASN A 383 0.90 -6.65 6.03
CA ASN A 383 2.10 -5.86 6.25
C ASN A 383 1.80 -4.55 7.01
N GLU A 384 2.82 -4.03 7.69
CA GLU A 384 2.84 -2.64 8.18
C GLU A 384 3.36 -1.75 7.04
N PHE A 385 2.58 -0.76 6.59
CA PHE A 385 2.94 0.10 5.46
C PHE A 385 3.23 1.56 5.85
N PHE A 386 2.78 2.03 7.01
CA PHE A 386 2.84 3.43 7.38
C PHE A 386 4.21 3.84 7.92
N PHE A 387 4.72 3.17 8.94
CA PHE A 387 5.96 3.55 9.62
C PHE A 387 7.21 2.88 9.00
N THR A 388 7.12 1.62 8.59
CA THR A 388 8.24 0.91 7.96
C THR A 388 8.58 1.45 6.57
N THR A 389 7.64 2.18 5.93
CA THR A 389 7.84 2.79 4.61
C THR A 389 7.87 4.32 4.62
N VAL A 390 8.20 4.97 5.75
CA VAL A 390 8.32 6.45 5.84
C VAL A 390 9.17 7.06 4.72
N SER A 391 10.28 6.41 4.32
CA SER A 391 11.08 6.85 3.17
C SER A 391 10.26 6.94 1.88
N TYR A 392 9.38 5.97 1.64
CA TYR A 392 8.50 5.94 0.49
C TYR A 392 7.43 7.04 0.54
N TRP A 393 6.87 7.33 1.73
CA TRP A 393 5.98 8.47 1.94
C TRP A 393 6.66 9.81 1.67
N ILE A 394 7.90 9.98 2.13
CA ILE A 394 8.70 11.19 1.87
C ILE A 394 8.94 11.34 0.36
N GLN A 395 9.36 10.27 -0.32
CA GLN A 395 9.55 10.26 -1.77
C GLN A 395 8.25 10.61 -2.51
N ALA A 396 7.10 10.06 -2.10
CA ALA A 396 5.81 10.38 -2.67
C ALA A 396 5.46 11.87 -2.53
N ILE A 397 5.67 12.44 -1.33
CA ILE A 397 5.41 13.86 -1.07
C ILE A 397 6.32 14.72 -1.96
N ILE A 398 7.63 14.46 -1.97
CA ILE A 398 8.60 15.20 -2.80
C ILE A 398 8.20 15.14 -4.28
N PHE A 399 7.93 13.93 -4.79
CA PHE A 399 7.50 13.69 -6.16
C PHE A 399 6.25 14.52 -6.53
N LEU A 400 5.22 14.50 -5.67
CA LEU A 400 3.98 15.26 -5.91
C LEU A 400 4.17 16.77 -5.82
N TYR A 401 5.04 17.26 -4.93
CA TYR A 401 5.38 18.68 -4.85
C TYR A 401 6.13 19.15 -6.10
N ILE A 402 7.09 18.35 -6.58
CA ILE A 402 7.79 18.62 -7.85
C ILE A 402 6.81 18.66 -9.01
N ILE A 403 5.82 17.77 -9.06
CA ILE A 403 4.88 17.73 -10.20
C ILE A 403 3.82 18.83 -10.13
N TYR A 404 3.15 18.98 -8.98
CA TYR A 404 1.94 19.82 -8.88
C TYR A 404 2.19 21.23 -8.32
N ARG A 405 3.33 21.49 -7.66
CA ARG A 405 3.62 22.79 -7.02
C ARG A 405 4.79 23.51 -7.67
N PHE A 406 5.88 22.83 -7.98
CA PHE A 406 7.09 23.46 -8.56
C PHE A 406 6.83 24.20 -9.89
N PRO A 407 6.04 23.67 -10.85
CA PRO A 407 5.74 24.40 -12.08
C PRO A 407 4.95 25.69 -11.82
N LYS A 408 4.20 25.78 -10.71
CA LYS A 408 3.48 27.00 -10.34
C LYS A 408 4.42 28.14 -9.93
N LEU A 409 5.58 27.79 -9.39
CA LEU A 409 6.61 28.75 -8.97
C LEU A 409 7.42 29.26 -10.17
N LEU A 410 7.70 28.38 -11.13
CA LEU A 410 8.48 28.73 -12.33
C LEU A 410 7.65 29.41 -13.43
N LEU A 411 6.40 29.00 -13.62
CA LEU A 411 5.51 29.53 -14.66
C LEU A 411 4.63 30.67 -14.14
N GLN A 412 5.13 31.54 -13.26
CA GLN A 412 4.37 32.75 -12.93
C GLN A 412 4.14 33.53 -14.23
N PRO A 413 2.89 33.90 -14.54
CA PRO A 413 2.65 34.73 -15.70
C PRO A 413 3.40 36.03 -15.47
N VAL A 414 4.39 36.31 -16.33
CA VAL A 414 4.85 37.67 -16.56
C VAL A 414 3.57 38.47 -16.75
N LYS A 415 3.26 39.38 -15.83
CA LYS A 415 2.17 40.35 -16.03
C LYS A 415 2.48 41.00 -17.37
N ARG A 416 1.80 40.60 -18.44
CA ARG A 416 1.77 41.41 -19.65
C ARG A 416 1.10 42.69 -19.20
N CYS A 417 1.91 43.73 -18.99
CA CYS A 417 1.43 45.10 -18.97
C CYS A 417 0.62 45.25 -20.25
N VAL A 418 -0.69 45.33 -20.11
CA VAL A 418 -1.54 45.91 -21.13
C VAL A 418 -1.19 47.38 -21.09
N GLU A 419 -0.14 47.77 -21.81
CA GLU A 419 0.05 49.16 -22.19
C GLU A 419 -1.09 49.48 -23.15
N GLY A 420 -2.08 50.19 -22.62
CA GLY A 420 -3.04 50.89 -23.43
C GLY A 420 -2.30 51.87 -24.34
N ARG A 421 -2.63 51.82 -25.62
CA ARG A 421 -2.64 53.02 -26.45
C ARG A 421 -4.03 53.11 -27.06
N SER A 422 -4.79 53.99 -26.43
CA SER A 422 -5.91 54.76 -26.99
C SER A 422 -5.54 55.42 -28.30
#